data_AF-A0A139AQB4-F1
#
_entry.id   AF-A0A139AQB4-F1
#
_cell.length_a   1.000
_cell.length_b   1.000
_cell.length_c   1.000
_cell.angle_alpha   90.00
_cell.angle_beta   90.00
_cell.angle_gamma   90.00
#
_symmetry.space_group_name_H-M   'P 1'
#
loop_
_entity.id
_entity.type
_entity.pdbx_description
1 polymer ?
#
loop_
_entity_poly.entity_id
_entity_poly.type
_entity_poly.pdbx_seq_one_letter_code
_entity_poly.pdbx_strand_id
1 'polypeptide(L)'
;MVVLVSRGFEDTLHQLSTVTRPSSSAVARALTHLASFTSFVSAHFPALDSSREYITFPIWQSIWASAAKAVEAAAPTATLDLNSFVEQVAESLRVLEKVGRDCGLVTSGMDPTSDLLSSLPAVSMRKRREDTLALARDVLSGDPDATVRVSESTERGGLPSLGGEKSSAGGSKGGKSGSGKGGVGSSTWESEPGGPGAGTFRLPTMQVTVAAQAVIEMAYATVDEAKGVAVKPGGANEAAALYRLSRDLIDLLRAMIPGRHQTTRETAPVRAIVHCNDCIYTAWHLTTMRLHGVKDVGGVIGEWGTFADMVVLFRQLAEEMWESELTRQRDTLLAMFAPLRAGTTVRIESATTGGAESVNRTEGSTISDGVTTEWLEAVESGVRVSAHQMDVISRVWKNVLPPREYLKAVGALLDAVLEDLETHALVPTVLKGVTGAQMYQLGNALGAVATRAAGWFEVPDEGGKMRKEPIEKHASRFEAFTSATKKLGGR
;
A
#
# COMPACT_ATOMS: atom_id res chain seq x y z
N MET A 1 38.92 -36.15 30.33
CA MET A 1 37.59 -36.74 30.05
C MET A 1 36.49 -35.68 30.01
N VAL A 2 36.24 -34.91 31.08
CA VAL A 2 35.18 -33.87 31.11
C VAL A 2 35.26 -32.91 29.91
N VAL A 3 36.46 -32.40 29.59
CA VAL A 3 36.67 -31.51 28.42
C VAL A 3 36.41 -32.20 27.07
N LEU A 4 36.75 -33.49 26.93
CA LEU A 4 36.53 -34.25 25.70
C LEU A 4 35.06 -34.59 25.51
N VAL A 5 34.35 -34.93 26.59
CA VAL A 5 32.91 -35.16 26.55
C VAL A 5 32.16 -33.85 26.35
N SER A 6 32.57 -32.76 27.02
CA SER A 6 32.04 -31.41 26.80
C SER A 6 32.19 -30.95 25.34
N ARG A 7 33.31 -31.24 24.68
CA ARG A 7 33.52 -30.92 23.26
C ARG A 7 32.64 -31.73 22.31
N GLY A 8 32.59 -33.06 22.47
CA GLY A 8 31.69 -33.89 21.66
C GLY A 8 30.22 -33.52 21.87
N PHE A 9 29.90 -32.97 23.05
CA PHE A 9 28.58 -32.49 23.40
C PHE A 9 28.28 -31.10 22.83
N GLU A 10 29.22 -30.16 22.91
CA GLU A 10 29.18 -28.90 22.19
C GLU A 10 28.99 -29.15 20.71
N ASP A 11 29.67 -30.14 20.11
CA ASP A 11 29.47 -30.50 18.70
C ASP A 11 28.07 -31.05 18.43
N THR A 12 27.49 -31.85 19.34
CA THR A 12 26.12 -32.39 19.18
C THR A 12 25.06 -31.29 19.35
N LEU A 13 25.24 -30.40 20.32
CA LEU A 13 24.40 -29.21 20.56
C LEU A 13 24.57 -28.15 19.48
N HIS A 14 25.78 -27.99 18.95
CA HIS A 14 26.10 -27.13 17.82
C HIS A 14 25.46 -27.69 16.55
N GLN A 15 25.52 -29.01 16.31
CA GLN A 15 24.79 -29.65 15.22
C GLN A 15 23.27 -29.48 15.35
N LEU A 16 22.70 -29.59 16.56
CA LEU A 16 21.27 -29.36 16.79
C LEU A 16 20.85 -27.89 16.65
N SER A 17 21.74 -26.94 16.99
CA SER A 17 21.46 -25.50 16.89
C SER A 17 21.82 -24.88 15.54
N THR A 18 22.64 -25.54 14.72
CA THR A 18 22.96 -25.12 13.34
C THR A 18 22.00 -25.68 12.29
N VAL A 19 21.28 -26.75 12.60
CA VAL A 19 20.19 -27.23 11.75
C VAL A 19 19.01 -26.28 11.87
N THR A 20 18.66 -25.61 10.77
CA THR A 20 17.66 -24.54 10.73
C THR A 20 16.25 -24.97 11.17
N ARG A 21 15.93 -26.27 11.14
CA ARG A 21 14.72 -26.88 11.77
C ARG A 21 14.96 -28.37 12.07
N PRO A 22 15.35 -28.77 13.30
CA PRO A 22 15.50 -30.19 13.64
C PRO A 22 14.13 -30.88 13.69
N SER A 23 14.03 -32.13 13.19
CA SER A 23 12.79 -32.91 13.34
C SER A 23 12.47 -33.22 14.81
N SER A 24 11.20 -33.36 15.17
CA SER A 24 10.77 -33.73 16.52
C SER A 24 11.46 -35.02 17.03
N SER A 25 11.62 -36.01 16.15
CA SER A 25 12.34 -37.26 16.44
C SER A 25 13.84 -37.06 16.71
N ALA A 26 14.47 -36.05 16.10
CA ALA A 26 15.87 -35.72 16.33
C ALA A 26 16.05 -35.02 17.68
N VAL A 27 15.13 -34.11 18.03
CA VAL A 27 15.10 -33.45 19.35
C VAL A 27 14.84 -34.46 20.46
N ALA A 28 13.86 -35.35 20.32
CA ALA A 28 13.57 -36.40 21.30
C ALA A 28 14.77 -37.33 21.54
N ARG A 29 15.47 -37.75 20.47
CA ARG A 29 16.70 -38.53 20.58
C ARG A 29 17.81 -37.76 21.30
N ALA A 30 18.00 -36.48 20.96
CA ALA A 30 18.98 -35.63 21.61
C ALA A 30 18.72 -35.46 23.11
N LEU A 31 17.45 -35.25 23.51
CA LEU A 31 17.03 -35.19 24.91
C LEU A 31 17.30 -36.51 25.66
N THR A 32 17.12 -37.64 25.00
CA THR A 32 17.44 -38.96 25.59
C THR A 32 18.96 -39.13 25.81
N HIS A 33 19.78 -38.66 24.87
CA HIS A 33 21.23 -38.64 25.02
C HIS A 33 21.69 -37.69 26.13
N LEU A 34 21.08 -36.50 26.23
CA LEU A 34 21.27 -35.53 27.33
C LEU A 34 20.98 -36.17 28.70
N ALA A 35 19.88 -36.92 28.81
CA ALA A 35 19.50 -37.60 30.05
C ALA A 35 20.52 -38.69 30.42
N SER A 36 20.93 -39.52 29.46
CA SER A 36 21.93 -40.57 29.65
C SER A 36 23.28 -39.99 30.10
N PHE A 37 23.68 -38.86 29.51
CA PHE A 37 24.90 -38.16 29.88
C PHE A 37 24.83 -37.56 31.28
N THR A 38 23.72 -36.93 31.63
CA THR A 38 23.52 -36.34 32.97
C THR A 38 23.62 -37.43 34.05
N SER A 39 23.03 -38.61 33.80
CA SER A 39 23.17 -39.78 34.66
C SER A 39 24.62 -40.26 34.76
N PHE A 40 25.33 -40.35 33.63
CA PHE A 40 26.76 -40.73 33.61
C PHE A 40 27.63 -39.76 34.44
N VAL A 41 27.46 -38.45 34.26
CA VAL A 41 28.19 -37.42 35.02
C VAL A 41 27.88 -37.57 36.50
N SER A 42 26.62 -37.67 36.89
CA SER A 42 26.28 -37.82 38.31
C SER A 42 26.84 -39.11 38.93
N ALA A 43 26.91 -40.20 38.17
CA ALA A 43 27.45 -41.47 38.65
C ALA A 43 28.98 -41.47 38.79
N HIS A 44 29.71 -40.66 38.01
CA HIS A 44 31.18 -40.63 38.02
C HIS A 44 31.77 -39.47 38.82
N PHE A 45 30.93 -38.57 39.35
CA PHE A 45 31.33 -37.49 40.24
C PHE A 45 30.54 -37.49 41.58
N PRO A 46 30.58 -38.57 42.40
CA PRO A 46 29.60 -38.75 43.47
C PRO A 46 29.84 -37.95 44.76
N ALA A 47 30.97 -37.27 44.96
CA ALA A 47 31.33 -36.82 46.31
C ALA A 47 32.32 -35.65 46.34
N LEU A 48 31.80 -34.43 46.20
CA LEU A 48 32.42 -33.25 46.78
C LEU A 48 31.27 -32.36 47.28
N ASP A 49 30.79 -32.61 48.50
CA ASP A 49 29.64 -31.94 49.11
C ASP A 49 29.74 -30.40 49.10
N SER A 50 30.94 -29.84 49.02
CA SER A 50 31.20 -28.39 48.93
C SER A 50 31.43 -27.86 47.51
N SER A 51 31.63 -28.71 46.49
CA SER A 51 31.87 -28.29 45.10
C SER A 51 30.74 -28.66 44.12
N ARG A 52 29.74 -29.41 44.60
CA ARG A 52 28.54 -29.79 43.83
C ARG A 52 27.79 -28.54 43.32
N GLU A 53 27.64 -27.52 44.16
CA GLU A 53 27.10 -26.20 43.77
C GLU A 53 27.95 -25.48 42.71
N TYR A 54 29.27 -25.63 42.75
CA TYR A 54 30.19 -24.87 41.88
C TYR A 54 30.43 -25.51 40.51
N ILE A 55 30.25 -26.84 40.39
CA ILE A 55 30.58 -27.57 39.15
C ILE A 55 29.34 -28.16 38.50
N THR A 56 28.53 -28.91 39.25
CA THR A 56 27.44 -29.70 38.65
C THR A 56 26.22 -28.85 38.30
N PHE A 57 25.93 -27.81 39.08
CA PHE A 57 24.81 -26.90 38.84
C PHE A 57 25.00 -26.03 37.57
N PRO A 58 26.16 -25.38 37.32
CA PRO A 58 26.39 -24.67 36.06
C PRO A 58 26.35 -25.57 34.82
N ILE A 59 26.88 -26.81 34.93
CA ILE A 59 26.82 -27.79 33.85
C ILE A 59 25.36 -28.15 33.53
N TRP A 60 24.53 -28.38 34.56
CA TRP A 60 23.10 -28.62 34.39
C TRP A 60 22.39 -27.44 33.73
N GLN A 61 22.65 -26.21 34.18
CA GLN A 61 22.06 -25.01 33.55
C GLN A 61 22.43 -24.91 32.07
N SER A 62 23.67 -25.22 31.70
CA SER A 62 24.11 -25.22 30.29
C SER A 62 23.43 -26.32 29.47
N ILE A 63 23.30 -27.53 30.03
CA ILE A 63 22.59 -28.68 29.44
C ILE A 63 21.13 -28.31 29.19
N TRP A 64 20.44 -27.80 30.21
CA TRP A 64 19.04 -27.41 30.12
C TRP A 64 18.82 -26.25 29.16
N ALA A 65 19.62 -25.19 29.22
CA ALA A 65 19.53 -24.05 28.30
C ALA A 65 19.71 -24.48 26.85
N SER A 66 20.62 -25.41 26.58
CA SER A 66 20.85 -25.93 25.23
C SER A 66 19.70 -26.83 24.76
N ALA A 67 19.16 -27.65 25.66
CA ALA A 67 17.96 -28.45 25.40
C ALA A 67 16.75 -27.55 25.09
N ALA A 68 16.49 -26.54 25.92
CA ALA A 68 15.43 -25.56 25.72
C ALA A 68 15.57 -24.84 24.37
N LYS A 69 16.78 -24.35 24.04
CA LYS A 69 17.06 -23.71 22.75
C LYS A 69 16.80 -24.64 21.56
N ALA A 70 17.17 -25.92 21.66
CA ALA A 70 16.94 -26.90 20.60
C ALA A 70 15.44 -27.21 20.41
N VAL A 71 14.70 -27.34 21.51
CA VAL A 71 13.23 -27.53 21.49
C VAL A 71 12.55 -26.29 20.89
N GLU A 72 12.93 -25.09 21.33
CA GLU A 72 12.43 -23.83 20.80
C GLU A 72 12.74 -23.69 19.31
N ALA A 73 13.94 -24.06 18.86
CA ALA A 73 14.35 -24.02 17.45
C ALA A 73 13.56 -25.00 16.57
N ALA A 74 13.17 -26.16 17.10
CA ALA A 74 12.37 -27.16 16.40
C ALA A 74 10.85 -26.92 16.46
N ALA A 75 10.38 -26.03 17.34
CA ALA A 75 8.95 -25.75 17.48
C ALA A 75 8.33 -25.35 16.12
N PRO A 76 7.26 -26.04 15.67
CA PRO A 76 6.59 -25.75 14.40
C PRO A 76 5.79 -24.46 14.47
N THR A 77 5.48 -23.87 13.31
CA THR A 77 4.70 -22.63 13.19
C THR A 77 3.19 -22.87 13.08
N ALA A 78 2.76 -24.07 12.68
CA ALA A 78 1.36 -24.46 12.63
C ALA A 78 0.89 -25.02 13.99
N THR A 79 -0.32 -24.64 14.41
CA THR A 79 -0.86 -24.97 15.74
C THR A 79 -1.24 -26.44 15.90
N LEU A 80 -1.74 -27.07 14.84
CA LEU A 80 -1.98 -28.52 14.80
C LEU A 80 -0.68 -29.30 15.01
N ASP A 81 0.39 -28.90 14.32
CA ASP A 81 1.70 -29.54 14.43
C ASP A 81 2.31 -29.29 15.81
N LEU A 82 2.09 -28.12 16.41
CA LEU A 82 2.61 -27.78 17.74
C LEU A 82 2.06 -28.70 18.83
N ASN A 83 0.76 -29.02 18.81
CA ASN A 83 0.18 -29.92 19.80
C ASN A 83 0.84 -31.31 19.73
N SER A 84 0.99 -31.85 18.51
CA SER A 84 1.66 -33.14 18.31
C SER A 84 3.15 -33.10 18.71
N PHE A 85 3.82 -31.97 18.47
CA PHE A 85 5.20 -31.74 18.86
C PHE A 85 5.37 -31.69 20.38
N VAL A 86 4.48 -30.96 21.07
CA VAL A 86 4.45 -30.86 22.53
C VAL A 86 4.28 -32.24 23.15
N GLU A 87 3.36 -33.07 22.66
CA GLU A 87 3.17 -34.43 23.15
C GLU A 87 4.43 -35.30 23.00
N GLN A 88 5.11 -35.22 21.85
CA GLN A 88 6.32 -36.01 21.57
C GLN A 88 7.53 -35.57 22.41
N VAL A 89 7.70 -34.27 22.63
CA VAL A 89 8.86 -33.71 23.32
C VAL A 89 8.68 -33.69 24.84
N ALA A 90 7.44 -33.57 25.34
CA ALA A 90 7.14 -33.50 26.76
C ALA A 90 7.65 -34.72 27.53
N GLU A 91 7.49 -35.93 26.99
CA GLU A 91 7.98 -37.15 27.66
C GLU A 91 9.51 -37.15 27.76
N SER A 92 10.19 -36.75 26.68
CA SER A 92 11.66 -36.69 26.65
C SER A 92 12.20 -35.62 27.62
N LEU A 93 11.52 -34.48 27.75
CA LEU A 93 11.87 -33.43 28.72
C LEU A 93 11.65 -33.90 30.16
N ARG A 94 10.55 -34.60 30.44
CA ARG A 94 10.29 -35.17 31.78
C ARG A 94 11.33 -36.21 32.18
N VAL A 95 11.79 -37.04 31.25
CA VAL A 95 12.89 -37.98 31.50
C VAL A 95 14.17 -37.23 31.86
N LEU A 96 14.52 -36.19 31.10
CA LEU A 96 15.69 -35.34 31.38
C LEU A 96 15.58 -34.66 32.75
N GLU A 97 14.42 -34.06 33.05
CA GLU A 97 14.17 -33.39 34.32
C GLU A 97 14.21 -34.36 35.51
N LYS A 98 13.64 -35.56 35.37
CA LYS A 98 13.71 -36.60 36.40
C LYS A 98 15.15 -36.95 36.73
N VAL A 99 15.99 -37.15 35.71
CA VAL A 99 17.43 -37.39 35.92
C VAL A 99 18.06 -36.19 36.63
N GLY A 100 17.74 -34.96 36.24
CA GLY A 100 18.21 -33.75 36.94
C GLY A 100 17.81 -33.70 38.42
N ARG A 101 16.57 -34.09 38.77
CA ARG A 101 16.09 -34.19 40.16
C ARG A 101 16.80 -35.31 40.93
N ASP A 102 16.91 -36.49 40.36
CA ASP A 102 17.60 -37.66 40.97
C ASP A 102 19.07 -37.34 41.26
N CYS A 103 19.69 -36.48 40.44
CA CYS A 103 21.06 -35.99 40.62
C CYS A 103 21.19 -34.82 41.62
N GLY A 104 20.09 -34.29 42.15
CA GLY A 104 20.05 -33.13 43.05
C GLY A 104 20.34 -31.78 42.38
N LEU A 105 20.16 -31.68 41.06
CA LEU A 105 20.50 -30.50 40.23
C LEU A 105 19.32 -29.55 40.04
N VAL A 106 18.10 -30.05 40.25
CA VAL A 106 16.85 -29.28 40.19
C VAL A 106 16.35 -29.06 41.61
N THR A 107 16.12 -27.80 41.99
CA THR A 107 15.58 -27.46 43.31
C THR A 107 14.11 -27.87 43.40
N SER A 108 13.66 -28.28 44.58
CA SER A 108 12.32 -28.85 44.82
C SER A 108 11.13 -27.91 44.59
N GLY A 109 11.35 -26.71 44.03
CA GLY A 109 10.33 -25.72 43.71
C GLY A 109 10.33 -25.23 42.26
N MET A 110 11.21 -25.73 41.39
CA MET A 110 11.23 -25.38 39.96
C MET A 110 10.61 -26.49 39.12
N ASP A 111 9.75 -26.11 38.16
CA ASP A 111 9.20 -27.02 37.13
C ASP A 111 9.63 -26.53 35.74
N PRO A 112 10.91 -26.73 35.38
CA PRO A 112 11.48 -26.15 34.17
C PRO A 112 10.85 -26.74 32.90
N THR A 113 10.34 -27.98 32.96
CA THR A 113 9.62 -28.60 31.84
C THR A 113 8.27 -27.92 31.62
N SER A 114 7.48 -27.72 32.67
CA SER A 114 6.21 -27.02 32.55
C SER A 114 6.40 -25.58 32.06
N ASP A 115 7.41 -24.88 32.59
CA ASP A 115 7.75 -23.52 32.17
C ASP A 115 8.11 -23.47 30.68
N LEU A 116 8.97 -24.37 30.20
CA LEU A 116 9.35 -24.45 28.79
C LEU A 116 8.15 -24.80 27.90
N LEU A 117 7.36 -25.81 28.26
CA LEU A 117 6.19 -26.20 27.47
C LEU A 117 5.15 -25.07 27.38
N SER A 118 5.00 -24.28 28.45
CA SER A 118 4.12 -23.11 28.46
C SER A 118 4.62 -21.96 27.58
N SER A 119 5.92 -21.86 27.31
CA SER A 119 6.50 -20.82 26.45
C SER A 119 6.44 -21.15 24.96
N LEU A 120 6.32 -22.43 24.59
CA LEU A 120 6.35 -22.88 23.19
C LEU A 120 5.28 -22.24 22.28
N PRO A 121 4.02 -22.04 22.70
CA PRO A 121 3.03 -21.33 21.88
C PRO A 121 3.49 -19.91 21.52
N ALA A 122 4.11 -19.18 22.44
CA ALA A 122 4.62 -17.84 22.18
C ALA A 122 5.82 -17.85 21.22
N VAL A 123 6.69 -18.85 21.32
CA VAL A 123 7.84 -19.05 20.40
C VAL A 123 7.34 -19.41 18.99
N SER A 124 6.40 -20.34 18.89
CA SER A 124 5.76 -20.76 17.63
C SER A 124 5.13 -19.55 16.93
N MET A 125 4.35 -18.75 17.65
CA MET A 125 3.72 -17.55 17.11
C MET A 125 4.72 -16.48 16.67
N ARG A 126 5.84 -16.32 17.41
CA ARG A 126 6.91 -15.39 17.01
C ARG A 126 7.53 -15.79 15.68
N LYS A 127 7.92 -17.06 15.53
CA LYS A 127 8.46 -17.58 14.27
C LYS A 127 7.46 -17.46 13.13
N ARG A 128 6.20 -17.79 13.39
CA ARG A 128 5.13 -17.66 12.41
C ARG A 128 4.99 -16.22 11.92
N ARG A 129 5.04 -15.25 12.83
CA ARG A 129 5.05 -13.83 12.51
C ARG A 129 6.26 -13.47 11.64
N GLU A 130 7.45 -13.90 12.00
CA GLU A 130 8.67 -13.66 11.22
C GLU A 130 8.59 -14.25 9.80
N ASP A 131 8.19 -15.52 9.67
CA ASP A 131 8.01 -16.20 8.38
C ASP A 131 6.95 -15.50 7.51
N THR A 132 5.82 -15.10 8.10
CA THR A 132 4.72 -14.46 7.38
C THR A 132 5.11 -13.06 6.92
N LEU A 133 5.80 -12.29 7.77
CA LEU A 133 6.31 -10.95 7.39
C LEU A 133 7.44 -11.04 6.36
N ALA A 134 8.29 -12.07 6.42
CA ALA A 134 9.30 -12.32 5.40
C ALA A 134 8.66 -12.61 4.04
N LEU A 135 7.64 -13.48 4.01
CA LEU A 135 6.88 -13.76 2.79
C LEU A 135 6.20 -12.49 2.25
N ALA A 136 5.55 -11.71 3.12
CA ALA A 136 4.93 -10.46 2.72
C ALA A 136 5.95 -9.46 2.16
N ARG A 137 7.14 -9.37 2.76
CA ARG A 137 8.23 -8.53 2.26
C ARG A 137 8.70 -8.97 0.87
N ASP A 138 8.79 -10.27 0.61
CA ASP A 138 9.21 -10.80 -0.69
C ASP A 138 8.15 -10.52 -1.75
N VAL A 139 6.86 -10.69 -1.43
CA VAL A 139 5.73 -10.27 -2.28
C VAL A 139 5.80 -8.78 -2.57
N LEU A 140 5.99 -7.96 -1.53
CA LEU A 140 6.16 -6.52 -1.63
C LEU A 140 7.46 -6.11 -2.30
N SER A 141 8.40 -7.02 -2.57
CA SER A 141 9.64 -6.74 -3.31
C SER A 141 9.56 -7.22 -4.76
N GLY A 142 8.47 -7.89 -5.16
CA GLY A 142 8.21 -8.36 -6.52
C GLY A 142 8.00 -7.25 -7.55
N ASP A 143 7.64 -7.60 -8.78
CA ASP A 143 7.52 -6.64 -9.89
C ASP A 143 6.58 -5.45 -9.57
N PRO A 144 7.08 -4.19 -9.56
CA PRO A 144 6.25 -3.01 -9.29
C PRO A 144 5.29 -2.67 -10.43
N ASP A 145 5.50 -3.18 -11.65
CA ASP A 145 4.66 -2.92 -12.82
C ASP A 145 3.50 -3.94 -12.94
N ALA A 146 3.53 -5.01 -12.14
CA ALA A 146 2.46 -5.99 -12.07
C ALA A 146 1.22 -5.39 -11.39
N THR A 147 0.25 -5.00 -12.21
CA THR A 147 -1.02 -4.39 -11.78
C THR A 147 -2.23 -5.21 -12.18
N VAL A 148 -3.30 -5.06 -11.42
CA VAL A 148 -4.59 -5.74 -11.61
C VAL A 148 -5.72 -4.73 -11.50
N ARG A 149 -6.75 -4.89 -12.33
CA ARG A 149 -7.96 -4.09 -12.26
C ARG A 149 -8.91 -4.70 -11.23
N VAL A 150 -9.27 -3.91 -10.23
CA VAL A 150 -10.15 -4.30 -9.14
C VAL A 150 -11.46 -3.50 -9.20
N SER A 151 -12.54 -4.10 -8.71
CA SER A 151 -13.85 -3.46 -8.55
C SER A 151 -14.57 -4.09 -7.36
N GLU A 152 -15.64 -3.47 -6.85
CA GLU A 152 -16.42 -4.07 -5.76
C GLU A 152 -16.89 -5.51 -6.06
N SER A 153 -17.17 -5.83 -7.32
CA SER A 153 -17.64 -7.17 -7.71
C SER A 153 -16.56 -8.26 -7.67
N THR A 154 -15.29 -7.88 -7.78
CA THR A 154 -14.15 -8.83 -7.78
C THR A 154 -13.60 -9.04 -6.37
N GLU A 155 -13.74 -8.02 -5.52
CA GLU A 155 -13.10 -8.01 -4.20
C GLU A 155 -14.03 -8.51 -3.11
N ARG A 156 -13.46 -9.29 -2.19
CA ARG A 156 -14.16 -9.87 -1.04
C ARG A 156 -14.87 -8.85 -0.14
N GLY A 157 -14.38 -7.61 -0.11
CA GLY A 157 -14.86 -6.54 0.77
C GLY A 157 -16.20 -5.89 0.39
N GLY A 158 -16.81 -6.27 -0.74
CA GLY A 158 -18.06 -5.64 -1.21
C GLY A 158 -19.22 -5.80 -0.24
N LEU A 159 -20.08 -4.77 -0.10
CA LEU A 159 -21.27 -4.86 0.75
C LEU A 159 -22.23 -6.04 0.42
N PRO A 160 -22.35 -6.50 -0.84
CA PRO A 160 -23.14 -7.69 -1.16
C PRO A 160 -22.64 -8.98 -0.49
N SER A 161 -21.36 -9.08 -0.11
CA SER A 161 -20.82 -10.28 0.56
C SER A 161 -21.17 -10.34 2.06
N LEU A 162 -21.64 -9.24 2.65
CA LEU A 162 -22.09 -9.16 4.04
C LEU A 162 -23.55 -9.59 4.24
N GLY A 163 -24.34 -9.60 3.16
CA GLY A 163 -25.69 -10.15 3.14
C GLY A 163 -25.61 -11.63 2.75
N GLY A 164 -25.84 -12.53 3.69
CA GLY A 164 -25.96 -13.96 3.39
C GLY A 164 -27.20 -14.25 2.54
N GLU A 165 -27.13 -13.99 1.24
CA GLU A 165 -28.08 -14.54 0.27
C GLU A 165 -27.40 -15.67 -0.47
N LYS A 166 -27.88 -16.88 -0.19
CA LYS A 166 -27.68 -18.06 -1.02
C LYS A 166 -28.20 -17.73 -2.42
N SER A 167 -27.33 -17.32 -3.34
CA SER A 167 -27.63 -17.37 -4.77
C SER A 167 -27.48 -18.82 -5.22
N SER A 168 -28.55 -19.60 -5.04
CA SER A 168 -28.71 -20.88 -5.72
C SER A 168 -28.79 -20.62 -7.22
N ALA A 169 -27.83 -21.15 -7.96
CA ALA A 169 -27.93 -21.35 -9.39
C ALA A 169 -29.16 -22.20 -9.73
N GLY A 170 -29.94 -21.80 -10.75
CA GLY A 170 -30.87 -22.71 -11.41
C GLY A 170 -32.04 -22.06 -12.14
N GLY A 171 -32.07 -22.23 -13.48
CA GLY A 171 -33.30 -22.66 -14.17
C GLY A 171 -34.22 -21.60 -14.78
N SER A 172 -34.18 -21.53 -16.11
CA SER A 172 -35.15 -20.87 -16.99
C SER A 172 -36.57 -21.48 -16.92
N LYS A 173 -37.62 -20.66 -16.85
CA LYS A 173 -38.86 -20.78 -17.66
C LYS A 173 -39.84 -19.62 -17.43
N GLY A 174 -40.43 -19.14 -18.51
CA GLY A 174 -41.33 -17.97 -18.54
C GLY A 174 -42.77 -18.22 -18.08
N GLY A 175 -43.54 -17.14 -17.97
CA GLY A 175 -44.97 -17.18 -17.68
C GLY A 175 -45.55 -15.82 -17.28
N LYS A 176 -46.65 -15.46 -17.93
CA LYS A 176 -47.34 -14.15 -18.00
C LYS A 176 -48.08 -13.74 -16.70
N SER A 177 -48.05 -12.44 -16.43
CA SER A 177 -49.05 -11.54 -15.81
C SER A 177 -50.09 -12.07 -14.80
N GLY A 178 -50.13 -11.43 -13.63
CA GLY A 178 -51.29 -11.39 -12.73
C GLY A 178 -51.22 -10.19 -11.78
N SER A 179 -52.07 -9.19 -12.01
CA SER A 179 -52.24 -7.99 -11.21
C SER A 179 -52.87 -8.31 -9.85
N GLY A 180 -52.26 -7.86 -8.75
CA GLY A 180 -52.82 -7.89 -7.41
C GLY A 180 -52.16 -6.83 -6.51
N LYS A 181 -52.88 -5.72 -6.28
CA LYS A 181 -52.52 -4.66 -5.32
C LYS A 181 -52.56 -5.19 -3.87
N GLY A 182 -51.52 -4.93 -3.11
CA GLY A 182 -51.48 -5.07 -1.65
C GLY A 182 -50.08 -4.72 -1.14
N GLY A 183 -49.93 -3.56 -0.51
CA GLY A 183 -48.64 -2.92 -0.25
C GLY A 183 -47.77 -3.57 0.84
N VAL A 184 -46.47 -3.30 0.75
CA VAL A 184 -45.61 -2.62 1.73
C VAL A 184 -44.38 -2.20 0.93
N GLY A 185 -44.02 -0.92 0.99
CA GLY A 185 -43.03 -0.30 0.12
C GLY A 185 -41.64 -0.90 0.30
N SER A 186 -41.22 -1.75 -0.64
CA SER A 186 -39.82 -1.97 -0.95
C SER A 186 -39.34 -0.75 -1.72
N SER A 187 -38.74 0.21 -1.03
CA SER A 187 -38.02 1.30 -1.68
C SER A 187 -36.84 0.68 -2.42
N THR A 188 -37.08 0.39 -3.69
CA THR A 188 -36.05 0.09 -4.68
C THR A 188 -35.20 1.35 -4.75
N TRP A 189 -34.02 1.32 -4.13
CA TRP A 189 -33.03 2.38 -4.24
C TRP A 189 -32.40 2.31 -5.62
N GLU A 190 -33.17 2.63 -6.66
CA GLU A 190 -32.60 3.09 -7.93
C GLU A 190 -32.03 4.48 -7.67
N SER A 191 -30.78 4.51 -7.22
CA SER A 191 -29.99 5.73 -7.24
C SER A 191 -29.46 5.88 -8.66
N GLU A 192 -29.69 7.05 -9.28
CA GLU A 192 -29.01 7.40 -10.52
C GLU A 192 -27.49 7.23 -10.37
N PRO A 193 -26.78 6.73 -11.41
CA PRO A 193 -25.33 6.64 -11.39
C PRO A 193 -24.74 8.05 -11.36
N GLY A 194 -24.43 8.54 -10.15
CA GLY A 194 -23.81 9.85 -9.94
C GLY A 194 -24.44 10.75 -8.87
N GLY A 195 -25.50 10.33 -8.18
CA GLY A 195 -26.06 11.08 -7.04
C GLY A 195 -25.15 11.09 -5.80
N PRO A 196 -25.16 12.14 -4.94
CA PRO A 196 -24.26 12.29 -3.78
C PRO A 196 -24.36 11.21 -2.68
N GLY A 197 -25.23 10.21 -2.84
CA GLY A 197 -25.43 9.09 -1.91
C GLY A 197 -25.43 7.71 -2.57
N ALA A 198 -25.16 7.60 -3.88
CA ALA A 198 -25.05 6.31 -4.56
C ALA A 198 -23.65 5.72 -4.29
N GLY A 199 -23.52 4.85 -3.28
CA GLY A 199 -22.30 4.05 -3.09
C GLY A 199 -21.20 4.69 -2.24
N THR A 200 -21.53 5.39 -1.14
CA THR A 200 -20.57 6.01 -0.20
C THR A 200 -19.49 5.05 0.34
N PHE A 201 -19.70 3.74 0.23
CA PHE A 201 -18.76 2.68 0.66
C PHE A 201 -18.33 1.73 -0.48
N ARG A 202 -18.61 2.08 -1.74
CA ARG A 202 -18.29 1.24 -2.89
C ARG A 202 -16.84 1.44 -3.31
N LEU A 203 -16.12 0.34 -3.57
CA LEU A 203 -14.80 0.41 -4.19
C LEU A 203 -14.98 0.83 -5.66
N PRO A 204 -14.48 1.99 -6.09
CA PRO A 204 -14.54 2.35 -7.50
C PRO A 204 -13.56 1.47 -8.30
N THR A 205 -13.87 1.25 -9.57
CA THR A 205 -12.99 0.49 -10.47
C THR A 205 -11.67 1.22 -10.65
N MET A 206 -10.56 0.56 -10.31
CA MET A 206 -9.20 1.12 -10.37
C MET A 206 -8.16 0.05 -10.64
N GLN A 207 -6.92 0.44 -10.96
CA GLN A 207 -5.78 -0.47 -10.98
C GLN A 207 -4.95 -0.34 -9.70
N VAL A 208 -4.59 -1.49 -9.14
CA VAL A 208 -3.74 -1.64 -7.95
C VAL A 208 -2.59 -2.59 -8.27
N THR A 209 -1.53 -2.55 -7.48
CA THR A 209 -0.46 -3.54 -7.58
C THR A 209 -0.94 -4.91 -7.12
N VAL A 210 -0.47 -5.96 -7.80
CA VAL A 210 -0.70 -7.35 -7.38
C VAL A 210 -0.13 -7.58 -5.98
N ALA A 211 0.97 -6.91 -5.63
CA ALA A 211 1.57 -6.98 -4.30
C ALA A 211 0.65 -6.42 -3.20
N ALA A 212 0.00 -5.27 -3.41
CA ALA A 212 -0.96 -4.73 -2.47
C ALA A 212 -2.16 -5.67 -2.27
N GLN A 213 -2.74 -6.18 -3.37
CA GLN A 213 -3.84 -7.16 -3.31
C GLN A 213 -3.43 -8.42 -2.53
N ALA A 214 -2.26 -8.98 -2.81
CA ALA A 214 -1.77 -10.19 -2.14
C ALA A 214 -1.59 -9.99 -0.62
N VAL A 215 -1.04 -8.85 -0.17
CA VAL A 215 -0.89 -8.57 1.27
C VAL A 215 -2.25 -8.37 1.95
N ILE A 216 -3.22 -7.75 1.27
CA ILE A 216 -4.59 -7.62 1.77
C ILE A 216 -5.24 -9.00 1.94
N GLU A 217 -5.08 -9.90 0.98
CA GLU A 217 -5.57 -11.28 1.10
C GLU A 217 -4.89 -12.05 2.23
N MET A 218 -3.57 -11.87 2.44
CA MET A 218 -2.87 -12.42 3.61
C MET A 218 -3.46 -11.89 4.93
N ALA A 219 -3.79 -10.60 4.99
CA ALA A 219 -4.41 -9.99 6.16
C ALA A 219 -5.82 -10.56 6.42
N TYR A 220 -6.65 -10.72 5.39
CA TYR A 220 -7.95 -11.38 5.52
C TYR A 220 -7.83 -12.82 6.02
N ALA A 221 -6.93 -13.62 5.42
CA ALA A 221 -6.71 -15.00 5.84
C ALA A 221 -6.29 -15.07 7.32
N THR A 222 -5.40 -14.17 7.76
CA THR A 222 -4.95 -14.09 9.15
C THR A 222 -6.09 -13.69 10.11
N VAL A 223 -6.95 -12.75 9.70
CA VAL A 223 -8.11 -12.32 10.49
C VAL A 223 -9.15 -13.44 10.61
N ASP A 224 -9.43 -14.17 9.53
CA ASP A 224 -10.38 -15.28 9.57
C ASP A 224 -9.89 -16.44 10.42
N GLU A 225 -8.60 -16.71 10.39
CA GLU A 225 -7.99 -17.67 11.31
C GLU A 225 -8.12 -17.22 12.76
N ALA A 226 -7.85 -15.94 13.04
CA ALA A 226 -8.02 -15.38 14.39
C ALA A 226 -9.46 -15.58 14.90
N LYS A 227 -10.48 -15.40 14.05
CA LYS A 227 -11.89 -15.69 14.40
C LYS A 227 -12.10 -17.18 14.70
N GLY A 228 -11.54 -18.07 13.87
CA GLY A 228 -11.66 -19.51 14.06
C GLY A 228 -11.02 -19.99 15.38
N VAL A 229 -9.94 -19.35 15.80
CA VAL A 229 -9.25 -19.65 17.07
C VAL A 229 -9.95 -19.01 18.27
N ALA A 230 -10.51 -17.81 18.13
CA ALA A 230 -11.20 -17.09 19.21
C ALA A 230 -12.40 -17.87 19.79
N VAL A 231 -13.05 -18.72 18.98
CA VAL A 231 -14.17 -19.57 19.42
C VAL A 231 -13.70 -20.73 20.33
N LYS A 232 -12.42 -21.09 20.30
CA LYS A 232 -11.87 -22.23 21.07
C LYS A 232 -11.54 -21.82 22.51
N PRO A 233 -11.79 -22.68 23.52
CA PRO A 233 -11.39 -22.41 24.90
C PRO A 233 -9.85 -22.28 24.99
N GLY A 234 -9.37 -21.18 25.58
CA GLY A 234 -7.94 -20.87 25.68
C GLY A 234 -7.31 -20.19 24.46
N GLY A 235 -8.07 -19.99 23.37
CA GLY A 235 -7.57 -19.41 22.11
C GLY A 235 -7.42 -17.88 22.10
N ALA A 236 -7.80 -17.17 23.16
CA ALA A 236 -7.84 -15.70 23.18
C ALA A 236 -6.47 -15.05 22.90
N ASN A 237 -5.39 -15.58 23.48
CA ASN A 237 -4.03 -15.04 23.28
C ASN A 237 -3.52 -15.28 21.86
N GLU A 238 -3.83 -16.44 21.29
CA GLU A 238 -3.45 -16.78 19.91
C GLU A 238 -4.24 -15.94 18.90
N ALA A 239 -5.55 -15.78 19.12
CA ALA A 239 -6.39 -14.89 18.33
C ALA A 239 -5.90 -13.43 18.40
N ALA A 240 -5.45 -12.97 19.57
CA ALA A 240 -4.84 -11.66 19.74
C ALA A 240 -3.54 -11.52 18.94
N ALA A 241 -2.67 -12.54 18.98
CA ALA A 241 -1.41 -12.55 18.25
C ALA A 241 -1.62 -12.57 16.72
N LEU A 242 -2.59 -13.34 16.22
CA LEU A 242 -2.96 -13.36 14.81
C LEU A 242 -3.56 -12.02 14.37
N TYR A 243 -4.43 -11.41 15.19
CA TYR A 243 -4.94 -10.08 14.89
C TYR A 243 -3.81 -9.03 14.84
N ARG A 244 -2.85 -9.07 15.77
CA ARG A 244 -1.65 -8.20 15.72
C ARG A 244 -0.82 -8.45 14.45
N LEU A 245 -0.60 -9.71 14.07
CA LEU A 245 0.07 -10.06 12.82
C LEU A 245 -0.63 -9.47 11.59
N SER A 246 -1.96 -9.51 11.54
CA SER A 246 -2.71 -8.88 10.44
C SER A 246 -2.49 -7.37 10.38
N ARG A 247 -2.36 -6.70 11.53
CA ARG A 247 -2.00 -5.27 11.59
C ARG A 247 -0.55 -5.03 11.17
N ASP A 248 0.39 -5.88 11.60
CA ASP A 248 1.80 -5.81 11.20
C ASP A 248 1.97 -5.95 9.67
N LEU A 249 1.17 -6.80 9.01
CA LEU A 249 1.17 -6.93 7.55
C LEU A 249 0.77 -5.61 6.86
N ILE A 250 -0.27 -4.96 7.37
CA ILE A 250 -0.76 -3.68 6.87
C ILE A 250 0.25 -2.54 7.14
N ASP A 251 0.86 -2.53 8.32
CA ASP A 251 1.92 -1.56 8.64
C ASP A 251 3.18 -1.78 7.78
N LEU A 252 3.52 -3.03 7.46
CA LEU A 252 4.62 -3.34 6.54
C LEU A 252 4.33 -2.79 5.13
N LEU A 253 3.11 -2.98 4.62
CA LEU A 253 2.68 -2.39 3.35
C LEU A 253 2.83 -0.86 3.39
N ARG A 254 2.33 -0.22 4.45
CA ARG A 254 2.43 1.24 4.65
C ARG A 254 3.88 1.74 4.69
N ALA A 255 4.78 1.00 5.35
CA ALA A 255 6.18 1.37 5.47
C ALA A 255 6.97 1.18 4.16
N MET A 256 6.60 0.16 3.37
CA MET A 256 7.30 -0.19 2.13
C MET A 256 6.88 0.70 0.94
N ILE A 257 5.63 1.16 0.89
CA ILE A 257 5.12 2.02 -0.21
C ILE A 257 6.01 3.28 -0.39
N PRO A 258 6.32 4.10 0.63
CA PRO A 258 7.20 5.26 0.42
C PRO A 258 8.63 4.87 0.01
N GLY A 259 9.19 3.84 0.65
CA GLY A 259 10.60 3.45 0.51
C GLY A 259 10.96 2.83 -0.84
N ARG A 260 10.08 2.03 -1.45
CA ARG A 260 10.30 1.47 -2.79
C ARG A 260 10.25 2.53 -3.90
N HIS A 261 9.58 3.64 -3.65
CA HIS A 261 9.10 4.50 -4.72
C HIS A 261 9.77 5.86 -4.78
N GLN A 262 10.71 6.20 -3.90
CA GLN A 262 11.40 7.50 -3.95
C GLN A 262 12.10 7.74 -5.31
N THR A 263 12.87 6.78 -5.80
CA THR A 263 13.56 6.86 -7.12
C THR A 263 12.64 6.61 -8.32
N THR A 264 11.50 5.94 -8.10
CA THR A 264 10.56 5.54 -9.16
C THR A 264 9.47 6.59 -9.42
N ARG A 265 9.06 7.34 -8.38
CA ARG A 265 8.11 8.47 -8.47
C ARG A 265 8.62 9.53 -9.44
N GLU A 266 9.93 9.75 -9.44
CA GLU A 266 10.58 10.75 -10.31
C GLU A 266 10.49 10.38 -11.79
N THR A 267 10.47 9.08 -12.12
CA THR A 267 10.65 8.59 -13.49
C THR A 267 9.37 8.04 -14.15
N ALA A 268 8.35 7.62 -13.38
CA ALA A 268 7.16 6.96 -13.91
C ALA A 268 5.83 7.46 -13.28
N PRO A 269 5.12 8.42 -13.92
CA PRO A 269 3.86 8.97 -13.38
C PRO A 269 2.75 7.92 -13.23
N VAL A 270 2.75 6.89 -14.07
CA VAL A 270 1.78 5.77 -13.99
C VAL A 270 1.86 5.09 -12.63
N ARG A 271 3.07 4.78 -12.17
CA ARG A 271 3.30 4.02 -10.93
C ARG A 271 2.92 4.83 -9.72
N ALA A 272 3.25 6.13 -9.68
CA ALA A 272 2.86 7.02 -8.60
C ALA A 272 1.34 6.98 -8.37
N ILE A 273 0.57 7.01 -9.44
CA ILE A 273 -0.89 6.95 -9.39
C ILE A 273 -1.42 5.57 -8.97
N VAL A 274 -0.81 4.48 -9.46
CA VAL A 274 -1.16 3.12 -8.98
C VAL A 274 -0.92 3.00 -7.47
N HIS A 275 0.14 3.60 -6.93
CA HIS A 275 0.39 3.57 -5.48
C HIS A 275 -0.61 4.43 -4.68
N CYS A 276 -1.08 5.55 -5.23
CA CYS A 276 -2.23 6.26 -4.65
C CYS A 276 -3.44 5.33 -4.57
N ASN A 277 -3.72 4.58 -5.64
CA ASN A 277 -4.80 3.60 -5.65
C ASN A 277 -4.57 2.48 -4.63
N ASP A 278 -3.36 1.94 -4.49
CA ASP A 278 -3.03 0.92 -3.47
C ASP A 278 -3.41 1.39 -2.07
N CYS A 279 -3.13 2.66 -1.75
CA CYS A 279 -3.49 3.25 -0.46
C CYS A 279 -5.00 3.38 -0.28
N ILE A 280 -5.73 3.86 -1.29
CA ILE A 280 -7.20 4.00 -1.22
C ILE A 280 -7.88 2.62 -1.16
N TYR A 281 -7.39 1.66 -1.94
CA TYR A 281 -7.81 0.26 -1.93
C TYR A 281 -7.61 -0.37 -0.55
N THR A 282 -6.43 -0.18 0.03
CA THR A 282 -6.12 -0.65 1.39
C THR A 282 -7.07 -0.01 2.41
N ALA A 283 -7.23 1.31 2.37
CA ALA A 283 -8.13 2.02 3.28
C ALA A 283 -9.60 1.52 3.18
N TRP A 284 -10.05 1.17 1.97
CA TRP A 284 -11.36 0.56 1.76
C TRP A 284 -11.45 -0.82 2.43
N HIS A 285 -10.48 -1.70 2.19
CA HIS A 285 -10.43 -3.03 2.80
C HIS A 285 -10.36 -2.98 4.33
N LEU A 286 -9.58 -2.07 4.90
CA LEU A 286 -9.52 -1.86 6.35
C LEU A 286 -10.88 -1.42 6.93
N THR A 287 -11.64 -0.62 6.16
CA THR A 287 -13.00 -0.21 6.53
C THR A 287 -13.97 -1.40 6.48
N THR A 288 -13.87 -2.25 5.46
CA THR A 288 -14.78 -3.39 5.26
C THR A 288 -14.42 -4.60 6.12
N MET A 289 -13.14 -4.84 6.43
CA MET A 289 -12.69 -5.89 7.37
C MET A 289 -13.41 -5.78 8.71
N ARG A 290 -13.61 -4.55 9.21
CA ARG A 290 -14.39 -4.29 10.43
C ARG A 290 -15.81 -4.84 10.35
N LEU A 291 -16.44 -4.74 9.18
CA LEU A 291 -17.82 -5.15 8.95
C LEU A 291 -17.96 -6.68 8.86
N HIS A 292 -16.91 -7.37 8.40
CA HIS A 292 -16.87 -8.84 8.26
C HIS A 292 -16.61 -9.61 9.57
N GLY A 293 -16.97 -9.05 10.73
CA GLY A 293 -16.95 -9.80 12.00
C GLY A 293 -15.67 -9.67 12.82
N VAL A 294 -14.93 -8.55 12.74
CA VAL A 294 -13.84 -8.28 13.73
C VAL A 294 -14.39 -8.23 15.16
N LYS A 295 -15.70 -7.95 15.33
CA LYS A 295 -16.43 -8.04 16.62
C LYS A 295 -16.34 -9.42 17.28
N ASP A 296 -16.10 -10.48 16.51
CA ASP A 296 -16.10 -11.87 16.98
C ASP A 296 -14.76 -12.30 17.59
N VAL A 297 -13.70 -11.49 17.45
CA VAL A 297 -12.38 -11.72 18.08
C VAL A 297 -12.35 -11.17 19.52
N GLY A 298 -13.40 -11.46 20.30
CA GLY A 298 -13.71 -10.87 21.61
C GLY A 298 -12.51 -10.67 22.55
N GLY A 299 -12.49 -9.55 23.29
CA GLY A 299 -11.42 -9.16 24.23
C GLY A 299 -10.24 -8.44 23.58
N VAL A 300 -9.83 -8.81 22.37
CA VAL A 300 -8.65 -8.25 21.67
C VAL A 300 -8.88 -6.81 21.20
N ILE A 301 -10.10 -6.50 20.78
CA ILE A 301 -10.50 -5.16 20.28
C ILE A 301 -10.38 -4.09 21.38
N GLY A 302 -10.52 -4.48 22.65
CA GLY A 302 -10.45 -3.54 23.78
C GLY A 302 -9.07 -2.91 23.96
N GLU A 303 -7.99 -3.63 23.63
CA GLU A 303 -6.61 -3.13 23.72
C GLU A 303 -6.10 -2.52 22.41
N TRP A 304 -6.44 -3.10 21.26
CA TRP A 304 -5.81 -2.76 19.97
C TRP A 304 -6.73 -2.03 18.99
N GLY A 305 -7.99 -1.81 19.38
CA GLY A 305 -8.98 -1.16 18.53
C GLY A 305 -9.30 -1.95 17.24
N THR A 306 -10.03 -1.29 16.35
CA THR A 306 -10.29 -1.81 14.99
C THR A 306 -9.22 -1.32 14.01
N PHE A 307 -9.28 -1.72 12.73
CA PHE A 307 -8.43 -1.15 11.68
C PHE A 307 -8.68 0.34 11.36
N ALA A 308 -9.64 0.99 12.02
CA ALA A 308 -10.05 2.37 11.71
C ALA A 308 -8.93 3.40 11.90
N ASP A 309 -8.00 3.16 12.83
CA ASP A 309 -6.84 4.02 13.05
C ASP A 309 -5.89 4.01 11.84
N MET A 310 -5.69 2.84 11.23
CA MET A 310 -4.87 2.70 10.03
C MET A 310 -5.51 3.26 8.76
N VAL A 311 -6.85 3.29 8.68
CA VAL A 311 -7.57 3.88 7.52
C VAL A 311 -7.13 5.33 7.29
N VAL A 312 -6.98 6.12 8.35
CA VAL A 312 -6.57 7.52 8.26
C VAL A 312 -5.14 7.62 7.70
N LEU A 313 -4.24 6.76 8.15
CA LEU A 313 -2.84 6.75 7.72
C LEU A 313 -2.69 6.50 6.21
N PHE A 314 -3.45 5.55 5.66
CA PHE A 314 -3.43 5.27 4.22
C PHE A 314 -4.07 6.38 3.39
N ARG A 315 -5.14 7.02 3.90
CA ARG A 315 -5.76 8.16 3.20
C ARG A 315 -4.82 9.36 3.13
N GLN A 316 -4.15 9.68 4.23
CA GLN A 316 -3.13 10.73 4.27
C GLN A 316 -1.99 10.44 3.31
N LEU A 317 -1.48 9.20 3.32
CA LEU A 317 -0.41 8.79 2.40
C LEU A 317 -0.84 8.90 0.93
N ALA A 318 -2.09 8.52 0.60
CA ALA A 318 -2.63 8.66 -0.74
C ALA A 318 -2.71 10.13 -1.18
N GLU A 319 -3.20 11.01 -0.29
CA GLU A 319 -3.36 12.45 -0.52
C GLU A 319 -2.01 13.13 -0.76
N GLU A 320 -1.03 12.89 0.11
CA GLU A 320 0.33 13.44 -0.03
C GLU A 320 0.98 13.04 -1.37
N MET A 321 0.86 11.76 -1.74
CA MET A 321 1.39 11.27 -3.03
C MET A 321 0.64 11.88 -4.22
N TRP A 322 -0.68 12.00 -4.12
CA TRP A 322 -1.53 12.53 -5.17
C TRP A 322 -1.26 14.02 -5.42
N GLU A 323 -1.17 14.81 -4.35
CA GLU A 323 -0.86 16.24 -4.44
C GLU A 323 0.53 16.48 -5.01
N SER A 324 1.52 15.70 -4.57
CA SER A 324 2.89 15.77 -5.10
C SER A 324 2.92 15.48 -6.61
N GLU A 325 2.21 14.44 -7.06
CA GLU A 325 2.16 14.07 -8.47
C GLU A 325 1.41 15.09 -9.33
N LEU A 326 0.27 15.59 -8.86
CA LEU A 326 -0.48 16.64 -9.57
C LEU A 326 0.33 17.92 -9.69
N THR A 327 0.99 18.35 -8.61
CA THR A 327 1.84 19.54 -8.61
C THR A 327 2.99 19.36 -9.60
N ARG A 328 3.62 18.19 -9.62
CA ARG A 328 4.71 17.89 -10.56
C ARG A 328 4.25 17.92 -12.01
N GLN A 329 3.11 17.31 -12.35
CA GLN A 329 2.58 17.34 -13.71
C GLN A 329 2.19 18.77 -14.13
N ARG A 330 1.59 19.54 -13.21
CA ARG A 330 1.30 20.96 -13.41
C ARG A 330 2.58 21.72 -13.72
N ASP A 331 3.60 21.62 -12.88
CA ASP A 331 4.86 22.35 -13.05
C ASP A 331 5.57 21.96 -14.35
N THR A 332 5.51 20.67 -14.72
CA THR A 332 6.03 20.18 -16.01
C THR A 332 5.31 20.82 -17.20
N LEU A 333 3.98 20.92 -17.16
CA LEU A 333 3.19 21.59 -18.20
C LEU A 333 3.50 23.08 -18.26
N LEU A 334 3.61 23.74 -17.12
CA LEU A 334 3.90 25.16 -17.01
C LEU A 334 5.33 25.49 -17.47
N ALA A 335 6.30 24.61 -17.24
CA ALA A 335 7.68 24.75 -17.70
C ALA A 335 7.78 24.76 -19.24
N MET A 336 6.84 24.13 -19.96
CA MET A 336 6.80 24.17 -21.43
C MET A 336 6.53 25.57 -21.97
N PHE A 337 5.95 26.45 -21.15
CA PHE A 337 5.73 27.86 -21.47
C PHE A 337 6.81 28.78 -20.90
N ALA A 338 7.89 28.25 -20.31
CA ALA A 338 9.00 29.07 -19.81
C ALA A 338 9.59 30.04 -20.85
N PRO A 339 9.79 29.65 -22.13
CA PRO A 339 10.25 30.59 -23.16
C PRO A 339 9.29 31.77 -23.38
N LEU A 340 7.98 31.50 -23.34
CA LEU A 340 6.92 32.50 -23.46
C LEU A 340 6.96 33.49 -22.28
N ARG A 341 7.17 32.99 -21.05
CA ARG A 341 7.26 33.82 -19.85
C ARG A 341 8.53 34.67 -19.83
N ALA A 342 9.68 34.11 -20.24
CA ALA A 342 10.94 34.84 -20.33
C ALA A 342 10.89 35.98 -21.36
N GLY A 343 10.19 35.80 -22.48
CA GLY A 343 9.93 36.87 -23.46
C GLY A 343 8.89 37.92 -23.00
N THR A 344 8.14 37.64 -21.93
CA THR A 344 7.08 38.52 -21.40
C THR A 344 7.57 39.44 -20.27
N THR A 345 8.81 39.32 -19.79
CA THR A 345 9.39 40.28 -18.84
C THR A 345 9.58 41.65 -19.51
N VAL A 346 8.55 42.48 -19.43
CA VAL A 346 8.66 43.91 -19.71
C VAL A 346 9.62 44.50 -18.68
N ARG A 347 10.82 44.89 -19.11
CA ARG A 347 11.71 45.77 -18.33
C ARG A 347 10.95 47.07 -18.08
N ILE A 348 10.39 47.24 -16.88
CA ILE A 348 9.95 48.55 -16.40
C ILE A 348 11.21 49.23 -15.87
N GLU A 349 11.95 49.91 -16.75
CA GLU A 349 12.96 50.87 -16.29
C GLU A 349 12.22 52.10 -15.76
N SER A 350 12.12 52.17 -14.43
CA SER A 350 11.67 53.34 -13.69
C SER A 350 12.61 54.51 -14.01
N ALA A 351 12.09 55.48 -14.76
CA ALA A 351 12.75 56.76 -14.99
C ALA A 351 12.81 57.56 -13.68
N THR A 352 13.97 57.59 -13.04
CA THR A 352 14.37 58.68 -12.12
C THR A 352 15.84 59.04 -12.34
N THR A 353 16.03 60.08 -13.16
CA THR A 353 16.95 61.23 -13.02
C THR A 353 18.43 60.99 -12.66
N GLY A 354 19.31 61.30 -13.64
CA GLY A 354 20.52 62.09 -13.40
C GLY A 354 21.87 61.48 -13.84
N GLY A 355 22.53 62.13 -14.81
CA GLY A 355 23.99 62.03 -14.99
C GLY A 355 24.46 61.71 -16.41
N ALA A 356 25.05 62.70 -17.08
CA ALA A 356 25.58 62.63 -18.44
C ALA A 356 26.99 62.02 -18.52
N GLU A 357 27.29 61.26 -19.58
CA GLU A 357 28.21 61.62 -20.69
C GLU A 357 28.75 60.40 -21.47
N SER A 358 28.74 60.53 -22.81
CA SER A 358 29.68 59.97 -23.80
C SER A 358 29.65 58.46 -24.12
N VAL A 359 29.69 57.93 -25.37
CA VAL A 359 29.38 58.34 -26.76
C VAL A 359 29.69 57.09 -27.63
N ASN A 360 28.86 56.86 -28.67
CA ASN A 360 29.06 56.03 -29.87
C ASN A 360 29.02 54.48 -29.80
N ARG A 361 27.85 53.93 -30.16
CA ARG A 361 27.75 53.10 -31.39
C ARG A 361 26.30 53.10 -31.93
N THR A 362 26.15 53.70 -33.10
CA THR A 362 24.95 53.62 -33.94
C THR A 362 25.06 52.37 -34.80
N GLU A 363 24.11 51.44 -34.66
CA GLU A 363 23.45 50.74 -35.77
C GLU A 363 22.18 50.07 -35.22
N GLY A 364 21.06 50.42 -35.86
CA GLY A 364 19.68 50.33 -35.39
C GLY A 364 19.24 49.06 -34.66
N SER A 365 18.79 49.23 -33.41
CA SER A 365 17.70 48.45 -32.85
C SER A 365 16.54 49.41 -32.63
N THR A 366 15.73 49.59 -33.67
CA THR A 366 14.37 50.09 -33.50
C THR A 366 13.72 49.32 -32.37
N ILE A 367 13.25 50.02 -31.34
CA ILE A 367 12.20 49.54 -30.46
C ILE A 367 10.98 49.37 -31.37
N SER A 368 10.88 48.23 -32.06
CA SER A 368 9.66 47.85 -32.76
C SER A 368 8.76 47.20 -31.74
N ASP A 369 7.92 48.04 -31.15
CA ASP A 369 6.61 47.68 -30.63
C ASP A 369 5.93 46.70 -31.60
N GLY A 370 5.76 45.45 -31.14
CA GLY A 370 5.07 44.42 -31.88
C GLY A 370 5.30 43.04 -31.26
N VAL A 371 4.29 42.18 -31.35
CA VAL A 371 4.46 40.74 -31.17
C VAL A 371 5.51 40.26 -32.18
N THR A 372 6.61 39.68 -31.70
CA THR A 372 7.67 39.12 -32.53
C THR A 372 7.25 37.74 -33.05
N THR A 373 7.77 37.33 -34.22
CA THR A 373 7.62 35.97 -34.74
C THR A 373 8.09 34.92 -33.72
N GLU A 374 9.15 35.22 -32.98
CA GLU A 374 9.69 34.38 -31.90
C GLU A 374 8.68 34.13 -30.77
N TRP A 375 7.90 35.14 -30.39
CA TRP A 375 6.84 34.98 -29.38
C TRP A 375 5.74 34.03 -29.88
N LEU A 376 5.33 34.16 -31.14
CA LEU A 376 4.27 33.32 -31.71
C LEU A 376 4.74 31.86 -31.82
N GLU A 377 5.98 31.64 -32.25
CA GLU A 377 6.61 30.32 -32.26
C GLU A 377 6.71 29.72 -30.86
N ALA A 378 7.00 30.53 -29.83
CA ALA A 378 7.01 30.09 -28.44
C ALA A 378 5.60 29.67 -27.95
N VAL A 379 4.54 30.41 -28.31
CA VAL A 379 3.15 30.01 -28.01
C VAL A 379 2.79 28.71 -28.72
N GLU A 380 3.04 28.62 -30.03
CA GLU A 380 2.72 27.43 -30.83
C GLU A 380 3.46 26.19 -30.33
N SER A 381 4.74 26.34 -30.00
CA SER A 381 5.56 25.27 -29.44
C SER A 381 5.05 24.85 -28.06
N GLY A 382 4.82 25.81 -27.15
CA GLY A 382 4.30 25.53 -25.80
C GLY A 382 2.94 24.83 -25.84
N VAL A 383 2.01 25.30 -26.68
CA VAL A 383 0.70 24.68 -26.89
C VAL A 383 0.84 23.25 -27.42
N ARG A 384 1.69 23.03 -28.43
CA ARG A 384 1.87 21.72 -29.04
C ARG A 384 2.48 20.71 -28.05
N VAL A 385 3.50 21.11 -27.31
CA VAL A 385 4.20 20.24 -26.35
C VAL A 385 3.30 19.97 -25.13
N SER A 386 2.61 20.98 -24.59
CA SER A 386 1.67 20.79 -23.47
C SER A 386 0.48 19.92 -23.86
N ALA A 387 -0.10 20.10 -25.04
CA ALA A 387 -1.18 19.23 -25.53
C ALA A 387 -0.69 17.78 -25.71
N HIS A 388 0.53 17.57 -26.19
CA HIS A 388 1.12 16.24 -26.27
C HIS A 388 1.32 15.61 -24.89
N GLN A 389 1.81 16.36 -23.91
CA GLN A 389 1.95 15.86 -22.54
C GLN A 389 0.58 15.53 -21.93
N MET A 390 -0.43 16.37 -22.14
CA MET A 390 -1.80 16.09 -21.73
C MET A 390 -2.35 14.80 -22.38
N ASP A 391 -2.03 14.54 -23.66
CA ASP A 391 -2.39 13.28 -24.33
C ASP A 391 -1.73 12.06 -23.65
N VAL A 392 -0.47 12.19 -23.23
CA VAL A 392 0.26 11.13 -22.51
C VAL A 392 -0.37 10.89 -21.13
N ILE A 393 -0.57 11.93 -20.34
CA ILE A 393 -1.19 11.86 -19.00
C ILE A 393 -2.59 11.24 -19.12
N SER A 394 -3.41 11.75 -20.06
CA SER A 394 -4.76 11.28 -20.31
C SER A 394 -4.78 9.78 -20.61
N ARG A 395 -3.92 9.32 -21.53
CA ARG A 395 -3.87 7.91 -21.95
C ARG A 395 -3.49 6.98 -20.79
N VAL A 396 -2.53 7.40 -19.98
CA VAL A 396 -2.03 6.62 -18.85
C VAL A 396 -3.08 6.57 -17.75
N TRP A 397 -3.55 7.73 -17.28
CA TRP A 397 -4.38 7.80 -16.07
C TRP A 397 -5.80 7.30 -16.28
N LYS A 398 -6.35 7.43 -17.48
CA LYS A 398 -7.72 7.03 -17.82
C LYS A 398 -8.04 5.56 -17.54
N ASN A 399 -7.04 4.67 -17.65
CA ASN A 399 -7.24 3.23 -17.43
C ASN A 399 -6.89 2.77 -16.00
N VAL A 400 -6.24 3.64 -15.23
CA VAL A 400 -5.69 3.37 -13.89
C VAL A 400 -6.60 3.95 -12.82
N LEU A 401 -7.03 5.20 -12.99
CA LEU A 401 -7.82 5.93 -12.01
C LEU A 401 -9.32 5.64 -12.15
N PRO A 402 -10.05 5.76 -11.03
CA PRO A 402 -11.48 5.95 -11.07
C PRO A 402 -11.89 7.14 -11.97
N PRO A 403 -13.01 7.01 -12.73
CA PRO A 403 -13.52 8.05 -13.63
C PRO A 403 -13.57 9.46 -13.05
N ARG A 404 -14.08 9.61 -11.83
CA ARG A 404 -14.32 10.92 -11.21
C ARG A 404 -13.00 11.59 -10.81
N GLU A 405 -12.08 10.83 -10.26
CA GLU A 405 -10.76 11.25 -9.83
C GLU A 405 -9.90 11.64 -11.04
N TYR A 406 -9.96 10.84 -12.12
CA TYR A 406 -9.34 11.15 -13.40
C TYR A 406 -9.82 12.49 -13.98
N LEU A 407 -11.14 12.69 -14.08
CA LEU A 407 -11.72 13.91 -14.66
C LEU A 407 -11.36 15.16 -13.85
N LYS A 408 -11.37 15.07 -12.52
CA LYS A 408 -10.91 16.15 -11.64
C LYS A 408 -9.44 16.50 -11.87
N ALA A 409 -8.59 15.48 -11.97
CA ALA A 409 -7.15 15.65 -12.18
C ALA A 409 -6.84 16.35 -13.52
N VAL A 410 -7.38 15.81 -14.61
CA VAL A 410 -7.20 16.35 -15.97
C VAL A 410 -7.82 17.74 -16.10
N GLY A 411 -8.98 17.97 -15.48
CA GLY A 411 -9.62 19.29 -15.41
C GLY A 411 -8.74 20.34 -14.74
N ALA A 412 -8.16 20.02 -13.57
CA ALA A 412 -7.27 20.92 -12.85
C ALA A 412 -5.97 21.22 -13.64
N LEU A 413 -5.39 20.21 -14.30
CA LEU A 413 -4.21 20.41 -15.16
C LEU A 413 -4.54 21.28 -16.39
N LEU A 414 -5.70 21.06 -17.01
CA LEU A 414 -6.16 21.90 -18.12
C LEU A 414 -6.37 23.35 -17.65
N ASP A 415 -7.06 23.58 -16.55
CA ASP A 415 -7.27 24.93 -16.01
C ASP A 415 -5.96 25.68 -15.72
N ALA A 416 -4.91 24.97 -15.31
CA ALA A 416 -3.58 25.56 -15.12
C ALA A 416 -2.92 25.96 -16.45
N VAL A 417 -3.04 25.14 -17.51
CA VAL A 417 -2.54 25.48 -18.85
C VAL A 417 -3.31 26.66 -19.43
N LEU A 418 -4.65 26.67 -19.28
CA LEU A 418 -5.50 27.75 -19.78
C LEU A 418 -5.18 29.08 -19.08
N GLU A 419 -4.96 29.07 -17.77
CA GLU A 419 -4.54 30.25 -17.00
C GLU A 419 -3.24 30.85 -17.53
N ASP A 420 -2.28 29.99 -17.83
CA ASP A 420 -0.97 30.43 -18.30
C ASP A 420 -1.05 31.04 -19.70
N LEU A 421 -1.84 30.42 -20.58
CA LEU A 421 -2.13 30.94 -21.91
C LEU A 421 -2.93 32.25 -21.85
N GLU A 422 -3.89 32.38 -20.93
CA GLU A 422 -4.62 33.63 -20.72
C GLU A 422 -3.67 34.75 -20.30
N THR A 423 -2.82 34.47 -19.31
CA THR A 423 -1.91 35.45 -18.72
C THR A 423 -0.79 35.87 -19.66
N HIS A 424 -0.18 34.92 -20.38
CA HIS A 424 1.05 35.16 -21.14
C HIS A 424 0.87 35.15 -22.66
N ALA A 425 -0.24 34.62 -23.19
CA ALA A 425 -0.56 34.69 -24.60
C ALA A 425 -1.68 35.70 -24.90
N LEU A 426 -2.84 35.59 -24.24
CA LEU A 426 -4.01 36.39 -24.58
C LEU A 426 -3.93 37.85 -24.09
N VAL A 427 -3.57 38.10 -22.83
CA VAL A 427 -3.49 39.47 -22.29
C VAL A 427 -2.50 40.34 -23.08
N PRO A 428 -1.27 39.89 -23.40
CA PRO A 428 -0.33 40.68 -24.20
C PRO A 428 -0.85 41.03 -25.60
N THR A 429 -1.67 40.18 -26.22
CA THR A 429 -2.20 40.44 -27.58
C THR A 429 -3.19 41.60 -27.62
N VAL A 430 -3.96 41.79 -26.55
CA VAL A 430 -4.86 42.93 -26.40
C VAL A 430 -4.07 44.23 -26.18
N LEU A 431 -2.92 44.15 -25.52
CA LEU A 431 -2.11 45.30 -25.14
C LEU A 431 -1.11 45.75 -26.22
N LYS A 432 -0.55 44.82 -27.02
CA LYS A 432 0.61 45.09 -27.90
C LYS A 432 0.27 45.28 -29.39
N GLY A 433 -1.02 45.41 -29.76
CA GLY A 433 -1.42 45.73 -31.14
C GLY A 433 -0.99 44.68 -32.17
N VAL A 434 -1.57 43.49 -32.11
CA VAL A 434 -1.25 42.35 -32.99
C VAL A 434 -1.88 42.53 -34.39
N THR A 435 -1.18 42.12 -35.45
CA THR A 435 -1.74 42.16 -36.82
C THR A 435 -2.84 41.12 -37.01
N GLY A 436 -3.73 41.32 -37.99
CA GLY A 436 -4.80 40.36 -38.31
C GLY A 436 -4.29 38.93 -38.60
N ALA A 437 -3.20 38.80 -39.35
CA ALA A 437 -2.59 37.51 -39.66
C ALA A 437 -2.06 36.79 -38.40
N GLN A 438 -1.41 37.52 -37.49
CA GLN A 438 -0.91 36.98 -36.23
C GLN A 438 -2.04 36.60 -35.26
N MET A 439 -3.15 37.37 -35.22
CA MET A 439 -4.34 37.02 -34.43
C MET A 439 -4.97 35.71 -34.93
N TYR A 440 -5.05 35.52 -36.24
CA TYR A 440 -5.56 34.28 -36.83
C TYR A 440 -4.66 33.07 -36.52
N GLN A 441 -3.34 33.21 -36.67
CA GLN A 441 -2.38 32.15 -36.34
C GLN A 441 -2.44 31.78 -34.85
N LEU A 442 -2.48 32.78 -33.96
CA LEU A 442 -2.66 32.57 -32.53
C LEU A 442 -3.99 31.87 -32.21
N GLY A 443 -5.10 32.32 -32.83
CA GLY A 443 -6.41 31.70 -32.67
C GLY A 443 -6.40 30.23 -33.04
N ASN A 444 -5.73 29.87 -34.14
CA ASN A 444 -5.55 28.48 -34.56
C ASN A 444 -4.68 27.67 -33.58
N ALA A 445 -3.55 28.23 -33.14
CA ALA A 445 -2.67 27.60 -32.17
C ALA A 445 -3.43 27.29 -30.87
N LEU A 446 -4.09 28.29 -30.28
CA LEU A 446 -4.87 28.13 -29.05
C LEU A 446 -6.09 27.22 -29.24
N GLY A 447 -6.75 27.28 -30.40
CA GLY A 447 -7.86 26.42 -30.77
C GLY A 447 -7.50 24.92 -30.85
N ALA A 448 -6.21 24.61 -31.10
CA ALA A 448 -5.73 23.23 -31.09
C ALA A 448 -5.87 22.56 -29.71
N VAL A 449 -5.66 23.31 -28.61
CA VAL A 449 -5.87 22.81 -27.23
C VAL A 449 -7.34 22.45 -27.03
N ALA A 450 -8.25 23.35 -27.42
CA ALA A 450 -9.69 23.14 -27.26
C ALA A 450 -10.19 21.93 -28.06
N THR A 451 -9.66 21.75 -29.27
CA THR A 451 -10.02 20.62 -30.14
C THR A 451 -9.56 19.29 -29.55
N ARG A 452 -8.35 19.24 -28.98
CA ARG A 452 -7.82 18.03 -28.33
C ARG A 452 -8.47 17.73 -26.98
N ALA A 453 -8.88 18.77 -26.25
CA ALA A 453 -9.46 18.61 -24.93
C ALA A 453 -10.64 17.64 -24.89
N ALA A 454 -11.49 17.62 -25.93
CA ALA A 454 -12.61 16.67 -26.02
C ALA A 454 -12.20 15.20 -25.81
N GLY A 455 -11.03 14.77 -26.33
CA GLY A 455 -10.55 13.39 -26.16
C GLY A 455 -10.07 13.07 -24.73
N TRP A 456 -9.69 14.10 -23.96
CA TRP A 456 -9.26 13.92 -22.58
C TRP A 456 -10.42 13.65 -21.63
N PHE A 457 -11.63 14.14 -21.94
CA PHE A 457 -12.84 13.96 -21.11
C PHE A 457 -13.75 12.82 -21.60
N GLU A 458 -13.19 11.88 -22.38
CA GLU A 458 -13.84 10.61 -22.71
C GLU A 458 -13.43 9.53 -21.71
N VAL A 459 -14.39 8.93 -21.01
CA VAL A 459 -14.15 7.96 -19.93
C VAL A 459 -14.97 6.70 -20.15
N PRO A 460 -14.43 5.49 -19.88
CA PRO A 460 -15.21 4.27 -19.95
C PRO A 460 -16.35 4.27 -18.92
N ASP A 461 -17.55 3.93 -19.38
CA ASP A 461 -18.72 3.65 -18.56
C ASP A 461 -18.63 2.25 -17.92
N GLU A 462 -19.52 1.92 -16.98
CA GLU A 462 -19.53 0.61 -16.29
C GLU A 462 -19.64 -0.58 -17.26
N GLY A 463 -20.24 -0.38 -18.44
CA GLY A 463 -20.33 -1.36 -19.52
C GLY A 463 -19.18 -1.33 -20.54
N GLY A 464 -18.09 -0.59 -20.27
CA GLY A 464 -16.92 -0.47 -21.15
C GLY A 464 -17.10 0.41 -22.38
N LYS A 465 -18.26 1.08 -22.53
CA LYS A 465 -18.50 2.06 -23.60
C LYS A 465 -17.92 3.41 -23.21
N MET A 466 -17.30 4.12 -24.16
CA MET A 466 -16.76 5.46 -23.88
C MET A 466 -17.90 6.48 -23.81
N ARG A 467 -17.94 7.24 -22.71
CA ARG A 467 -18.87 8.36 -22.48
C ARG A 467 -18.10 9.68 -22.50
N LYS A 468 -18.67 10.69 -23.16
CA LYS A 468 -18.15 12.06 -23.15
C LYS A 468 -18.71 12.81 -21.95
N GLU A 469 -17.83 13.39 -21.15
CA GLU A 469 -18.21 14.28 -20.05
C GLU A 469 -18.05 15.76 -20.47
N PRO A 470 -18.94 16.66 -20.01
CA PRO A 470 -18.81 18.08 -20.27
C PRO A 470 -17.55 18.62 -19.61
N ILE A 471 -16.71 19.30 -20.39
CA ILE A 471 -15.41 19.81 -19.95
C ILE A 471 -15.60 20.93 -18.93
N GLU A 472 -16.65 21.74 -19.09
CA GLU A 472 -16.94 22.92 -18.27
C GLU A 472 -17.22 22.55 -16.80
N LYS A 473 -17.64 21.31 -16.54
CA LYS A 473 -17.85 20.78 -15.19
C LYS A 473 -16.54 20.57 -14.44
N HIS A 474 -15.44 20.39 -15.16
CA HIS A 474 -14.15 19.97 -14.61
C HIS A 474 -13.02 20.99 -14.85
N ALA A 475 -13.14 21.82 -15.87
CA ALA A 475 -12.23 22.91 -16.19
C ALA A 475 -13.04 24.21 -16.33
N SER A 476 -13.00 25.02 -15.27
CA SER A 476 -13.81 26.23 -15.11
C SER A 476 -13.48 27.32 -16.13
N ARG A 477 -12.24 27.35 -16.63
CA ARG A 477 -11.77 28.38 -17.58
C ARG A 477 -12.06 28.03 -19.04
N PHE A 478 -12.49 26.80 -19.32
CA PHE A 478 -12.61 26.28 -20.68
C PHE A 478 -13.58 27.06 -21.57
N GLU A 479 -14.77 27.42 -21.05
CA GLU A 479 -15.78 28.14 -21.83
C GLU A 479 -15.33 29.59 -22.15
N ALA A 480 -14.73 30.26 -21.16
CA ALA A 480 -14.20 31.61 -21.32
C ALA A 480 -13.05 31.61 -22.36
N PHE A 481 -12.13 30.66 -22.25
CA PHE A 481 -11.00 30.49 -23.17
C PHE A 481 -11.45 30.18 -24.60
N THR A 482 -12.38 29.23 -24.78
CA THR A 482 -12.91 28.88 -26.11
C THR A 482 -13.68 30.04 -26.75
N SER A 483 -14.37 30.84 -25.95
CA SER A 483 -15.03 32.07 -26.43
C SER A 483 -14.02 33.14 -26.85
N ALA A 484 -12.92 33.30 -26.10
CA ALA A 484 -11.85 34.25 -26.43
C ALA A 484 -11.11 33.85 -27.72
N THR A 485 -10.76 32.57 -27.86
CA THR A 485 -10.07 32.05 -29.06
C THR A 485 -10.92 32.13 -30.33
N LYS A 486 -12.23 31.86 -30.25
CA LYS A 486 -13.15 32.06 -31.39
C LYS A 486 -13.21 33.52 -31.85
N LYS A 487 -13.17 34.47 -30.91
CA LYS A 487 -13.14 35.91 -31.24
C LYS A 487 -11.85 36.34 -31.93
N LEU A 488 -10.73 35.64 -31.69
CA LEU A 488 -9.45 35.87 -32.37
C LEU A 488 -9.43 35.31 -33.81
N GLY A 489 -10.07 34.17 -34.06
CA GLY A 489 -10.12 33.55 -35.40
C GLY A 489 -11.22 34.08 -36.33
N GLY A 490 -12.21 34.81 -35.81
CA GLY A 490 -13.31 35.41 -36.57
C GLY A 490 -13.17 36.91 -36.87
N ARG A 491 -12.05 37.53 -36.44
CA ARG A 491 -11.62 38.87 -36.85
C ARG A 491 -10.53 38.75 -37.90
#